data_AF-A0A821ZN55-F1
#
_entry.id   AF-A0A821ZN55-F1
#
_cell.length_a   1.000
_cell.length_b   1.000
_cell.length_c   1.000
_cell.angle_alpha   90.00
_cell.angle_beta   90.00
_cell.angle_gamma   90.00
#
_symmetry.space_group_name_H-M   'P 1'
#
loop_
_entity.id
_entity.type
_entity.pdbx_description
1 polymer ?
#
loop_
_entity_poly.entity_id
_entity_poly.type
_entity_poly.pdbx_seq_one_letter_code
_entity_poly.pdbx_strand_id
1 'polypeptide(L)' 'LKEVQDACRKGGIERFETSQHIKTITELWTSETGLVTDALKLKRKAIEQKYKDDIDDLYEDWKPKQTSEKKIETKYN' A
#
# COMPACT_ATOMS: atom_id res chain seq x y z
N LEU A 1 -6.21 4.66 10.75
CA LEU A 1 -6.31 3.34 10.10
C LEU A 1 -7.57 2.54 10.50
N LYS A 2 -8.00 2.54 11.77
CA LYS A 2 -9.17 1.78 12.24
C LYS A 2 -10.43 2.00 11.38
N GLU A 3 -10.75 3.24 11.05
CA GLU A 3 -11.92 3.57 10.23
C GLU A 3 -11.87 2.98 8.82
N VAL A 4 -10.69 3.01 8.18
CA VAL A 4 -10.48 2.39 6.86
C VAL A 4 -10.69 0.88 6.95
N GLN A 5 -10.14 0.23 7.99
CA GLN A 5 -10.34 -1.20 8.20
C GLN A 5 -11.81 -1.55 8.48
N ASP A 6 -12.52 -0.72 9.24
CA ASP A 6 -13.94 -0.91 9.51
C ASP A 6 -14.79 -0.71 8.25
N ALA A 7 -14.43 0.25 7.39
CA ALA A 7 -15.07 0.42 6.08
C ALA A 7 -14.82 -0.79 5.16
N CYS A 8 -13.59 -1.31 5.10
CA CYS A 8 -13.26 -2.53 4.35
C CYS A 8 -14.06 -3.74 4.87
N ARG A 9 -14.13 -3.94 6.19
CA ARG A 9 -14.93 -5.03 6.80
C ARG A 9 -16.41 -4.92 6.45
N LYS A 10 -16.99 -3.71 6.53
CA LYS A 10 -18.39 -3.46 6.16
C LYS A 10 -18.65 -3.68 4.67
N GLY A 11 -17.66 -3.40 3.83
CA GLY A 11 -17.73 -3.60 2.38
C GLY A 11 -17.47 -5.04 1.92
N GLY A 12 -17.21 -5.98 2.85
CA GLY A 12 -16.88 -7.36 2.48
C GLY A 12 -15.53 -7.51 1.76
N ILE A 13 -14.62 -6.55 1.96
CA ILE A 13 -13.29 -6.53 1.35
C ILE A 13 -12.38 -7.54 2.06
N GLU A 14 -11.63 -8.31 1.28
CA GLU A 14 -10.76 -9.33 1.83
C GLU A 14 -9.57 -8.73 2.58
N ARG A 15 -8.96 -9.51 3.48
CA ARG A 15 -7.86 -9.01 4.31
C ARG A 15 -6.65 -8.56 3.50
N PHE A 16 -6.38 -9.21 2.38
CA PHE A 16 -5.27 -8.88 1.49
C PHE A 16 -5.52 -7.64 0.62
N GLU A 17 -6.78 -7.21 0.50
CA GLU A 17 -7.18 -6.01 -0.24
C GLU A 17 -7.19 -4.76 0.66
N THR A 18 -7.11 -4.95 1.98
CA THR A 18 -7.10 -3.86 2.96
C THR A 18 -5.69 -3.28 3.09
N SER A 19 -5.55 -1.97 2.90
CA SER A 19 -4.27 -1.26 3.07
C SER A 19 -3.72 -1.42 4.50
N GLN A 20 -2.46 -1.87 4.62
CA GLN A 20 -1.79 -2.05 5.91
C GLN A 20 -1.16 -0.76 6.42
N HIS A 21 -0.68 0.10 5.51
CA HIS A 21 -0.02 1.35 5.83
C HIS A 21 -0.57 2.46 4.92
N ILE A 22 -0.63 3.68 5.46
CA ILE A 22 -1.12 4.87 4.75
C ILE A 22 -0.25 6.04 5.17
N LYS A 23 0.25 6.80 4.19
CA LYS A 23 0.92 8.09 4.39
C LYS A 23 -0.03 9.21 3.99
N THR A 24 -0.14 10.23 4.83
CA THR A 24 -0.92 11.43 4.51
C THR A 24 -0.03 12.45 3.83
N ILE A 25 -0.47 12.95 2.68
CA ILE A 25 0.20 14.01 1.94
C ILE A 25 -0.65 15.28 2.00
N THR A 26 0.01 16.43 2.12
CA THR A 26 -0.63 17.75 2.13
C THR A 26 -0.71 18.38 0.75
N GLU A 27 0.00 17.81 -0.23
CA GLU A 27 -0.01 18.30 -1.61
C GLU A 27 -1.34 18.02 -2.30
N LEU A 28 -1.86 19.03 -2.99
CA LEU A 28 -3.07 18.90 -3.80
C LEU A 28 -2.77 18.29 -5.17
N TRP A 29 -3.60 17.33 -5.59
CA TRP A 29 -3.52 16.76 -6.93
C TRP A 29 -4.40 17.56 -7.89
N THR A 30 -3.78 18.21 -8.87
CA THR A 30 -4.45 18.98 -9.91
C THR A 30 -4.06 18.46 -11.29
N SER A 31 -4.79 18.86 -12.32
CA SER A 31 -4.41 18.54 -13.70
C SER A 31 -3.05 19.14 -14.05
N GLU A 32 -2.75 20.33 -13.53
CA GLU A 32 -1.50 21.06 -13.71
C GLU A 32 -0.30 20.35 -13.07
N THR A 33 -0.45 19.75 -11.89
CA THR A 33 0.62 18.92 -11.30
C THR A 33 0.83 17.59 -12.02
N GLY A 34 -0.03 17.26 -12.99
CA GLY A 34 0.09 16.07 -13.81
C GLY A 34 -0.28 14.77 -13.09
N LEU A 35 -0.80 14.84 -11.86
CA LEU A 35 -1.18 13.67 -11.06
C LEU A 35 -2.60 13.18 -11.36
N VAL A 36 -3.44 14.06 -11.88
CA VAL A 36 -4.79 13.74 -12.34
C VAL A 36 -5.06 14.25 -13.76
N THR A 37 -6.11 13.75 -14.38
CA THR A 37 -6.66 14.32 -15.61
C THR A 37 -7.49 15.57 -15.30
N ASP A 38 -7.88 16.33 -16.32
CA ASP A 38 -8.78 17.49 -16.17
C ASP A 38 -10.14 17.10 -15.57
N ALA A 39 -10.53 15.83 -15.73
CA ALA A 39 -11.71 15.22 -15.09
C ALA A 39 -11.41 14.61 -13.70
N LEU A 40 -10.29 14.96 -13.08
CA LEU A 40 -9.83 14.48 -11.77
C LEU A 40 -9.68 12.96 -11.65
N LYS A 41 -9.45 12.25 -12.76
CA LYS A 41 -9.10 10.82 -12.73
C LYS A 41 -7.62 10.65 -12.43
N LEU A 42 -7.27 9.68 -11.58
CA LEU A 42 -5.90 9.41 -11.19
C LEU A 42 -5.03 8.96 -12.37
N LYS A 43 -3.88 9.61 -12.56
CA LYS A 43 -2.84 9.16 -13.50
C LYS A 43 -1.89 8.22 -12.75
N ARG A 44 -2.23 6.93 -12.72
CA ARG A 44 -1.52 5.89 -11.93
C ARG A 44 0.00 5.94 -12.06
N LYS A 45 0.54 5.94 -13.29
CA LYS A 45 2.00 5.96 -13.53
C LYS A 45 2.69 7.21 -12.95
N ALA A 46 2.06 8.38 -13.05
CA ALA A 46 2.64 9.62 -12.54
C ALA A 46 2.64 9.65 -11.00
N ILE A 47 1.56 9.18 -10.39
CA ILE A 47 1.44 9.05 -8.92
C ILE A 47 2.47 8.04 -8.41
N GLU A 48 2.54 6.86 -9.04
CA GLU A 48 3.50 5.82 -8.67
C GLU A 48 4.95 6.33 -8.74
N GLN A 49 5.33 7.01 -9.83
CA GLN A 49 6.68 7.56 -9.96
C GLN A 49 6.99 8.65 -8.92
N LYS A 50 6.00 9.49 -8.60
CA LYS A 50 6.19 10.60 -7.65
C LYS A 50 6.35 10.13 -6.20
N TYR A 51 5.54 9.15 -5.79
CA TYR A 51 5.48 8.68 -4.41
C TYR A 51 6.20 7.34 -4.21
N LYS A 52 7.01 6.90 -5.17
CA LYS A 52 7.70 5.60 -5.10
C LYS A 52 8.54 5.50 -3.83
N ASP A 53 9.41 6.48 -3.60
CA ASP A 53 10.32 6.48 -2.47
C ASP A 53 9.55 6.55 -1.14
N ASP A 54 8.49 7.37 -1.09
CA ASP A 54 7.60 7.45 0.07
C ASP A 54 6.89 6.14 0.40
N ILE A 55 6.52 5.37 -0.63
CA ILE A 55 5.90 4.04 -0.49
C ILE A 55 6.95 3.02 -0.04
N ASP A 56 8.14 3.05 -0.64
CA ASP A 56 9.23 2.16 -0.28
C ASP A 56 9.62 2.38 1.20
N ASP A 57 9.83 3.62 1.64
CA ASP A 57 10.08 3.98 3.04
C ASP A 57 8.98 3.45 3.99
N LEU A 58 7.71 3.60 3.59
CA LEU A 58 6.56 3.16 4.38
C LEU A 58 6.56 1.64 4.62
N TYR A 59 7.12 0.85 3.70
CA TYR A 59 7.26 -0.59 3.82
C TYR A 59 8.64 -1.03 4.34
N GLU A 60 9.68 -0.21 4.26
CA GLU A 60 10.99 -0.51 4.85
C GLU A 60 10.96 -0.50 6.38
N ASP A 61 10.28 0.48 6.97
CA ASP A 61 10.01 0.56 8.41
C ASP A 61 9.18 -0.65 8.90
N TRP A 62 8.42 -1.25 7.99
CA TRP A 62 7.64 -2.47 8.22
C TRP A 62 8.45 -3.70 7.82
N LYS A 63 9.40 -4.11 8.66
CA LYS A 63 9.97 -5.47 8.56
C LYS A 63 9.00 -6.46 9.23
N PRO A 64 8.41 -7.43 8.51
CA PRO A 64 7.75 -8.54 9.18
C PRO A 64 8.78 -9.21 10.09
N LYS A 65 8.41 -9.46 11.36
CA LYS A 65 9.26 -10.21 12.29
C LYS A 65 9.71 -11.47 11.55
N GLN A 66 11.02 -11.64 11.36
CA GLN A 66 11.57 -12.83 10.71
C GLN A 66 10.94 -14.05 11.37
N THR A 67 10.06 -14.72 10.63
CA THR A 67 9.52 -15.99 11.08
C THR A 67 10.64 -16.97 10.86
N SER A 68 11.27 -17.44 11.95
CA SER A 68 12.31 -18.46 11.88
C SER A 68 11.81 -19.58 10.97
N GLU A 69 12.48 -19.77 9.84
CA GLU A 69 12.19 -20.86 8.92
C GLU A 69 12.24 -22.17 9.71
N LYS A 70 11.08 -22.78 9.97
CA LYS A 70 11.06 -24.18 10.39
C LYS A 70 11.52 -24.97 9.17
N LYS A 71 12.81 -25.30 9.15
CA LYS A 71 13.42 -26.22 8.20
C LYS A 71 12.65 -27.54 8.28
N ILE A 72 11.75 -27.76 7.32
CA ILE A 72 11.10 -29.05 7.15
C ILE A 72 12.17 -29.96 6.53
N GLU A 73 12.79 -30.79 7.36
CA GLU A 73 13.70 -31.84 6.90
C GLU A 73 12.86 -32.93 6.24
N THR A 74 12.67 -32.83 4.93
CA THR A 74 12.13 -33.92 4.13
C THR A 74 13.15 -35.04 4.05
N LYS A 75 13.06 -35.99 4.99
CA LYS A 75 13.62 -37.33 4.83
C LYS A 75 12.81 -38.07 3.76
N TYR A 76 13.33 -38.13 2.54
CA TYR A 76 12.95 -39.19 1.61
C TYR A 76 14.01 -40.29 1.69
N ASN A 77 13.54 -41.49 2.07
CA ASN A 77 14.27 -42.74 1.94
C ASN A 77 14.28 -43.20 0.48
#